data_AF-U3TPB6-F1
#
_entry.id   AF-U3TPB6-F1
#
_cell.length_a   1.000
_cell.length_b   1.000
_cell.length_c   1.000
_cell.angle_alpha   90.00
_cell.angle_beta   90.00
_cell.angle_gamma   90.00
#
_symmetry.space_group_name_H-M   'P 1'
#
loop_
_entity.id
_entity.type
_entity.pdbx_description
1 polymer ?
#
loop_
_entity_poly.entity_id
_entity_poly.type
_entity_poly.pdbx_seq_one_letter_code
_entity_poly.pdbx_strand_id
1 'polypeptide(L)' 'MDYQNDDLRIREIKELLPPVALLEKFPATDNAAQTVAQARQAGHSPHSAR' A
#
# COMPACT_ATOMS: atom_id res chain seq x y z
N MET A 1 24.06 6.90 -11.28
CA MET A 1 23.89 6.96 -12.75
C MET A 1 23.39 8.36 -13.02
N ASP A 2 24.24 9.23 -13.56
CA ASP A 2 23.81 10.59 -13.88
C ASP A 2 23.44 10.64 -15.35
N TYR A 3 22.17 10.94 -15.62
CA TYR A 3 21.62 11.06 -16.96
C TYR A 3 21.66 12.53 -17.36
N GLN A 4 22.36 12.85 -18.46
CA GLN A 4 22.73 14.23 -18.84
C GLN A 4 21.55 15.20 -19.01
N ASN A 5 20.34 14.68 -19.26
CA ASN A 5 19.15 15.49 -19.54
C ASN A 5 17.99 15.18 -18.57
N ASP A 6 18.25 14.48 -17.46
CA ASP A 6 17.22 14.09 -16.51
C ASP A 6 17.08 15.11 -15.38
N ASP A 7 15.92 15.14 -14.72
CA ASP A 7 15.61 15.98 -13.57
C ASP A 7 15.87 17.51 -13.71
N LEU A 8 15.97 18.02 -14.94
CA LEU A 8 16.31 19.43 -15.26
C LEU A 8 15.39 20.49 -14.62
N ARG A 9 14.20 20.08 -14.16
CA ARG A 9 13.18 20.94 -13.52
C ARG A 9 12.69 20.39 -12.19
N ILE A 10 13.31 19.35 -11.65
CA ILE A 10 12.96 18.82 -10.33
C ILE A 10 13.57 19.73 -9.27
N ARG A 11 12.72 20.31 -8.42
CA ARG A 11 13.17 21.21 -7.35
C ARG A 11 13.91 20.45 -6.25
N GLU A 12 13.43 19.26 -5.93
CA GLU A 12 14.01 18.37 -4.91
C GLU A 12 13.40 16.97 -5.05
N ILE A 13 14.20 15.96 -4.75
CA ILE A 13 13.73 14.58 -4.53
C ILE A 13 13.85 14.32 -3.04
N LYS A 14 12.73 13.95 -2.41
CA LYS A 14 12.64 13.68 -0.98
C LYS A 14 12.38 12.21 -0.76
N GLU A 15 13.20 11.60 0.09
CA GLU A 15 12.97 10.23 0.52
C GLU A 15 11.73 10.16 1.40
N LEU A 16 10.91 9.14 1.13
CA LEU A 16 9.77 8.80 1.94
C LEU A 16 10.14 7.70 2.93
N LEU A 17 9.40 7.64 4.04
CA LEU A 17 9.51 6.51 4.94
C LEU A 17 9.21 5.20 4.20
N PRO A 18 10.02 4.16 4.39
CA PRO A 18 9.75 2.87 3.77
C PRO A 18 8.43 2.30 4.34
N PRO A 19 7.65 1.53 3.56
CA PRO A 19 6.36 1.00 4.02
C PRO A 19 6.44 0.24 5.35
N VAL A 20 7.55 -0.49 5.58
CA VAL A 20 7.79 -1.22 6.84
C VAL A 20 7.74 -0.32 8.07
N ALA A 21 8.22 0.91 7.99
CA ALA A 21 8.21 1.85 9.12
C ALA A 21 6.77 2.20 9.54
N LEU A 22 5.83 2.24 8.61
CA LEU A 22 4.41 2.45 8.92
C LEU A 22 3.74 1.19 9.45
N LEU A 23 4.07 0.02 8.87
CA LEU A 23 3.51 -1.26 9.29
C LEU A 23 3.94 -1.62 10.72
N GLU A 24 5.18 -1.36 11.10
CA GLU A 24 5.69 -1.59 12.46
C GLU A 24 5.11 -0.59 13.46
N LYS A 25 4.99 0.69 13.08
CA LYS A 25 4.45 1.74 13.96
C LYS A 25 2.94 1.61 14.17
N PHE A 26 2.22 1.14 13.17
CA PHE A 26 0.77 1.01 13.17
C PHE A 26 0.35 -0.40 12.73
N PRO A 27 0.63 -1.42 13.56
CA PRO A 27 0.24 -2.79 13.24
C PRO A 27 -1.28 -2.90 13.16
N ALA A 28 -1.77 -3.73 12.24
CA ALA A 28 -3.19 -4.01 12.16
C ALA A 28 -3.65 -4.71 13.44
N THR A 29 -4.70 -4.17 14.06
CA THR A 29 -5.43 -4.89 15.12
C THR A 29 -6.09 -6.14 14.55
N ASP A 30 -6.36 -7.14 15.40
CA ASP A 30 -7.06 -8.36 15.01
C ASP A 30 -8.41 -8.07 14.33
N ASN A 31 -9.15 -7.09 14.87
CA ASN A 31 -10.42 -6.64 14.30
C ASN A 31 -10.25 -6.08 12.88
N ALA A 32 -9.23 -5.25 12.66
CA ALA A 32 -8.95 -4.68 11.35
C ALA A 32 -8.53 -5.77 10.35
N ALA A 33 -7.67 -6.71 10.78
CA ALA A 33 -7.25 -7.83 9.96
C ALA A 33 -8.43 -8.74 9.57
N GLN A 34 -9.28 -9.09 10.53
CA GLN A 34 -10.47 -9.92 10.31
C GLN A 34 -11.46 -9.24 9.38
N THR A 35 -11.75 -7.95 9.60
CA THR A 35 -12.68 -7.18 8.76
C THR A 35 -12.23 -7.16 7.30
N VAL A 36 -10.94 -6.89 7.06
CA VAL A 36 -10.38 -6.86 5.70
C VAL A 36 -10.40 -8.24 5.06
N ALA A 37 -10.08 -9.30 5.82
CA ALA A 37 -10.11 -10.68 5.31
C ALA A 37 -11.52 -11.10 4.88
N GLN A 38 -12.53 -10.83 5.72
CA GLN A 38 -13.93 -11.13 5.42
C GLN A 38 -14.44 -10.35 4.22
N ALA A 39 -14.16 -9.04 4.14
CA ALA A 39 -14.57 -8.22 3.01
C ALA A 39 -13.98 -8.71 1.68
N ARG A 40 -12.70 -9.12 1.69
CA ARG A 40 -12.04 -9.72 0.51
C ARG A 40 -12.69 -11.04 0.11
N GLN A 41 -12.99 -11.91 1.07
CA GLN A 41 -13.67 -13.18 0.80
C GLN A 41 -15.08 -12.98 0.26
N ALA A 42 -15.82 -11.99 0.76
CA ALA A 42 -17.16 -11.67 0.27
C ALA A 42 -17.14 -11.16 -1.18
N GLY A 43 -16.15 -10.31 -1.55
CA GLY A 43 -15.96 -9.85 -2.92
C GLY A 43 -15.39 -10.90 -3.88
N HIS A 44 -14.60 -11.86 -3.37
CA HIS A 44 -14.06 -12.99 -4.13
C HIS A 44 -15.00 -14.18 -4.23
N SER A 45 -16.10 -14.20 -3.47
CA SER A 45 -17.16 -15.18 -3.69
C SER A 45 -17.76 -14.88 -5.06
N PRO A 46 -17.61 -15.78 -6.07
CA PRO A 46 -18.33 -15.58 -7.30
C PRO A 46 -19.79 -15.42 -6.92
N HIS A 47 -20.43 -14.39 -7.44
CA HIS A 47 -21.88 -14.29 -7.47
C HIS A 47 -22.35 -15.55 -8.20
N SER A 48 -22.52 -16.66 -7.49
CA SER A 48 -23.38 -17.76 -7.87
C SER A 48 -24.79 -17.22 -7.72
N ALA A 49 -25.10 -16.26 -8.62
CA ALA A 49 -26.43 -15.83 -8.92
C ALA A 49 -27.09 -17.08 -9.47
N ARG A 50 -27.99 -17.58 -8.63
CA ARG A 50 -28.97 -18.59 -8.97
C ARG A 50 -29.80 -18.16 -10.17
#